data_AF-A0A4U6MW27-F1
#
_entry.id   AF-A0A4U6MW27-F1
#
_cell.length_a   1.000
_cell.length_b   1.000
_cell.length_c   1.000
_cell.angle_alpha   90.00
_cell.angle_beta   90.00
_cell.angle_gamma   90.00
#
_symmetry.space_group_name_H-M   'P 1'
#
loop_
_entity.id
_entity.type
_entity.pdbx_description
1 polymer ?
#
loop_
_entity_poly.entity_id
_entity_poly.type
_entity_poly.pdbx_seq_one_letter_code
_entity_poly.pdbx_strand_id
1 'polypeptide(L)'
;VFTRRGVDRILRYAFELAQNRPRKTLTSATKSNGLAISMPYWDERVEAMAAHYPEIRWDKQHIDILCARFVMQPERFDVVVASNLFGDILSDLGPACTGT
;
A
#
# COMPACT_ATOMS: atom_id res chain seq x y z
N VAL A 1 8.49 -14.18 1.57
CA VAL A 1 9.92 -13.83 1.35
C VAL A 1 9.98 -12.46 0.71
N PHE A 2 10.86 -11.58 1.19
CA PHE A 2 11.03 -10.22 0.66
C PHE A 2 12.46 -10.08 0.15
N THR A 3 12.62 -9.55 -1.06
CA THR A 3 13.93 -9.19 -1.60
C THR A 3 13.94 -7.71 -1.88
N ARG A 4 15.09 -7.04 -1.69
CA ARG A 4 15.23 -5.61 -1.98
C ARG A 4 14.79 -5.27 -3.40
N ARG A 5 15.25 -6.05 -4.38
CA ARG A 5 14.89 -5.86 -5.80
C ARG A 5 13.38 -5.96 -6.03
N GLY A 6 12.73 -6.96 -5.43
CA GLY A 6 11.29 -7.17 -5.58
C GLY A 6 10.47 -6.04 -4.94
N VAL A 7 10.82 -5.66 -3.71
CA VAL A 7 10.14 -4.60 -2.95
C VAL A 7 10.34 -3.24 -3.62
N ASP A 8 11.57 -2.87 -3.94
CA ASP A 8 11.86 -1.57 -4.56
C ASP A 8 11.19 -1.43 -5.93
N ARG A 9 11.06 -2.52 -6.68
CA ARG A 9 10.40 -2.51 -8.00
C ARG A 9 8.90 -2.22 -7.89
N ILE A 10 8.18 -2.89 -6.98
CA ILE A 10 6.74 -2.67 -6.83
C ILE A 10 6.43 -1.31 -6.20
N LEU A 11 7.25 -0.88 -5.24
CA LEU A 11 7.10 0.45 -4.63
C LEU A 11 7.30 1.56 -5.66
N ARG A 12 8.37 1.48 -6.46
CA ARG A 12 8.61 2.44 -7.54
C ARG A 12 7.41 2.55 -8.48
N TYR A 13 6.90 1.40 -8.95
CA TYR A 13 5.73 1.38 -9.81
C TYR A 13 4.51 2.02 -9.15
N ALA A 14 4.26 1.74 -7.87
CA ALA A 14 3.13 2.33 -7.15
C ALA A 14 3.26 3.85 -7.00
N PHE A 15 4.45 4.37 -6.69
CA PHE A 15 4.69 5.82 -6.62
C PHE A 15 4.59 6.50 -8.00
N GLU A 16 5.14 5.89 -9.05
CA GLU A 16 4.98 6.37 -10.44
C GLU A 16 3.51 6.35 -10.88
N LEU A 17 2.74 5.34 -10.49
CA LEU A 17 1.31 5.29 -10.75
C LEU A 17 0.58 6.41 -10.00
N ALA A 18 0.86 6.61 -8.72
CA ALA A 18 0.28 7.70 -7.92
C ALA A 18 0.62 9.07 -8.53
N GLN A 19 1.82 9.22 -9.10
CA GLN A 19 2.26 10.45 -9.75
C GLN A 19 1.40 10.86 -10.95
N ASN A 20 0.96 9.86 -11.70
CA ASN A 20 0.11 10.05 -12.88
C ASN A 20 -1.38 10.17 -12.56
N ARG A 21 -1.78 10.03 -11.28
CA ARG A 21 -3.17 10.14 -10.86
C ARG A 21 -3.47 11.53 -10.30
N PRO A 22 -4.68 12.09 -10.50
CA PRO A 22 -5.01 13.44 -10.05
C PRO A 22 -4.88 13.66 -8.55
N ARG A 23 -5.16 12.62 -7.74
CA ARG A 23 -5.16 12.74 -6.27
C ARG A 23 -3.75 12.70 -5.68
N LYS A 24 -2.76 12.14 -6.38
CA LYS A 24 -1.36 12.01 -5.93
C LYS A 24 -1.23 11.44 -4.52
N THR A 25 -2.04 10.42 -4.19
CA THR A 25 -2.05 9.78 -2.87
C THR A 25 -1.76 8.28 -2.94
N LEU A 26 -0.92 7.78 -2.03
CA LEU A 26 -0.56 6.37 -1.93
C LEU A 26 -0.72 5.85 -0.50
N THR A 27 -1.39 4.70 -0.32
CA THR A 27 -1.48 3.99 0.96
C THR A 27 -0.69 2.69 0.90
N SER A 28 0.21 2.48 1.85
CA SER A 28 0.99 1.25 2.00
C SER A 28 0.35 0.30 3.01
N ALA A 29 0.01 -0.91 2.59
CA ALA A 29 -0.53 -1.95 3.46
C ALA A 29 0.61 -2.66 4.22
N THR A 30 0.53 -2.68 5.56
CA THR A 30 1.55 -3.28 6.42
C THR A 30 0.95 -4.11 7.55
N LYS A 31 1.77 -4.84 8.29
CA LYS A 31 1.41 -5.49 9.56
C LYS A 31 2.62 -5.54 10.49
N SER A 32 3.35 -4.43 10.58
CA SER A 32 4.60 -4.31 11.35
C SER A 32 4.46 -4.55 12.85
N ASN A 33 3.24 -4.47 13.40
CA ASN A 33 2.97 -4.87 14.80
C ASN A 33 2.87 -6.38 15.02
N GLY A 34 2.63 -7.19 13.97
CA GLY A 34 2.49 -8.65 14.07
C GLY A 34 3.60 -9.43 13.37
N LEU A 35 4.17 -8.87 12.29
CA LEU A 35 5.25 -9.48 11.52
C LEU A 35 6.56 -8.74 11.78
N ALA A 36 7.26 -9.13 12.85
CA ALA A 36 8.37 -8.38 13.44
C ALA A 36 9.61 -8.15 12.55
N ILE A 37 9.73 -8.84 11.41
CA ILE A 37 10.92 -8.73 10.53
C ILE A 37 10.53 -8.20 9.15
N SER A 38 9.63 -8.90 8.45
CA SER A 38 9.32 -8.61 7.04
C SER A 38 8.57 -7.30 6.84
N MET A 39 7.68 -6.94 7.76
CA MET A 39 6.88 -5.71 7.64
C MET A 39 7.63 -4.45 8.08
N PRO A 40 8.44 -4.45 9.15
CA PRO A 40 9.36 -3.34 9.41
C PRO A 40 10.33 -3.09 8.24
N TYR A 41 10.84 -4.17 7.62
CA TYR A 41 11.65 -4.03 6.40
C TYR A 41 10.87 -3.40 5.25
N TRP A 42 9.63 -3.83 5.01
CA TRP A 42 8.75 -3.21 4.02
C TRP A 42 8.53 -1.72 4.30
N ASP A 43 8.22 -1.35 5.54
CA ASP A 43 7.99 0.03 5.97
C ASP A 43 9.24 0.91 5.72
N GLU A 44 10.44 0.41 6.06
CA GLU A 44 11.71 1.10 5.77
C GLU A 44 11.91 1.32 4.26
N ARG A 45 11.59 0.32 3.43
CA ARG A 45 11.70 0.46 1.97
C ARG A 45 10.69 1.46 1.41
N VAL A 46 9.47 1.52 1.95
CA VAL A 46 8.44 2.50 1.57
C VAL A 46 8.92 3.91 1.88
N GLU A 47 9.43 4.15 3.09
CA GLU A 47 9.96 5.45 3.52
C GLU A 47 11.14 5.89 2.64
N ALA A 48 12.07 4.97 2.36
CA ALA A 48 13.19 5.26 1.47
C ALA A 48 12.74 5.57 0.03
N MET A 49 11.72 4.89 -0.49
CA MET A 49 11.18 5.18 -1.82
C MET A 49 10.45 6.53 -1.86
N ALA A 50 9.65 6.83 -0.83
CA ALA A 50 8.85 8.04 -0.76
C ALA A 50 9.68 9.32 -0.84
N ALA A 51 10.92 9.30 -0.33
CA ALA A 51 11.86 10.43 -0.42
C ALA A 51 12.16 10.86 -1.87
N HIS A 52 11.93 9.98 -2.86
CA HIS A 52 12.10 10.28 -4.29
C HIS A 52 10.87 10.92 -4.95
N TYR A 53 9.72 11.00 -4.26
CA TYR A 53 8.44 11.47 -4.79
C TYR A 53 7.78 12.48 -3.83
N PRO A 54 8.38 13.66 -3.59
CA PRO A 54 7.94 14.62 -2.57
C PRO A 54 6.52 15.18 -2.77
N GLU A 55 6.01 15.14 -3.99
CA GLU A 55 4.66 15.57 -4.36
C GLU A 55 3.57 14.54 -4.05
N ILE A 56 3.94 13.30 -3.72
CA ILE A 56 3.01 12.23 -3.36
C ILE A 56 2.74 12.26 -1.86
N ARG A 57 1.50 12.51 -1.48
CA ARG A 57 1.06 12.30 -0.10
C ARG A 57 0.91 10.80 0.14
N TRP A 58 1.60 10.27 1.13
CA TRP A 58 1.50 8.84 1.44
C TRP A 58 1.25 8.57 2.92
N ASP A 59 0.64 7.42 3.20
CA ASP A 59 0.45 6.88 4.54
C ASP A 59 0.66 5.36 4.56
N LYS A 60 0.83 4.78 5.75
CA LYS A 60 0.86 3.32 5.93
C LYS A 60 -0.25 2.91 6.91
N GLN A 61 -0.94 1.82 6.60
CA GLN A 61 -2.04 1.30 7.40
C GLN A 61 -1.86 -0.17 7.67
N HIS A 62 -2.18 -0.60 8.90
CA HIS A 62 -2.24 -2.01 9.19
C HIS A 62 -3.35 -2.69 8.39
N ILE A 63 -3.10 -3.90 7.88
CA ILE A 63 -4.02 -4.60 6.96
C ILE A 63 -5.43 -4.78 7.56
N ASP A 64 -5.53 -4.95 8.88
CA ASP A 64 -6.81 -5.06 9.60
C ASP A 64 -7.68 -3.80 9.47
N ILE A 65 -7.16 -2.65 9.87
CA ILE A 65 -7.89 -1.38 9.78
C ILE A 65 -8.06 -0.92 8.33
N LEU A 66 -7.11 -1.28 7.45
CA LEU A 66 -7.20 -1.00 6.02
C LEU A 66 -8.40 -1.73 5.40
N CYS A 67 -8.58 -3.01 5.69
CA CYS A 67 -9.78 -3.76 5.24
C CYS A 67 -11.07 -3.14 5.78
N ALA A 68 -11.11 -2.76 7.06
CA ALA A 68 -12.28 -2.09 7.63
C ALA A 68 -12.58 -0.75 6.93
N ARG A 69 -11.55 0.02 6.56
CA ARG A 69 -11.71 1.28 5.84
C ARG A 69 -12.09 1.11 4.38
N PHE A 70 -11.71 0.01 3.72
CA PHE A 70 -12.22 -0.33 2.39
C PHE A 70 -13.75 -0.45 2.41
N VAL A 71 -14.32 -1.02 3.47
CA VAL A 71 -15.77 -1.14 3.63
C VAL A 71 -16.42 0.18 4.03
N MET A 72 -15.85 0.88 5.02
CA MET A 72 -16.51 2.04 5.62
C MET A 72 -16.25 3.37 4.89
N GLN A 73 -15.09 3.51 4.25
CA GLN A 73 -14.57 4.77 3.69
C GLN A 73 -13.73 4.54 2.41
N PRO A 74 -14.24 3.80 1.39
CA PRO A 74 -13.49 3.46 0.18
C PRO A 74 -13.00 4.68 -0.60
N GLU A 75 -13.73 5.80 -0.56
CA GLU A 75 -13.41 7.05 -1.25
C GLU A 75 -12.09 7.69 -0.79
N ARG A 76 -11.51 7.24 0.31
CA ARG A 76 -10.24 7.74 0.83
C ARG A 76 -9.04 7.26 0.01
N PHE A 77 -9.17 6.16 -0.71
CA PHE A 77 -8.03 5.50 -1.38
C PHE A 77 -7.91 5.92 -2.85
N ASP A 78 -6.67 5.92 -3.35
CA ASP A 78 -6.36 6.19 -4.77
C ASP A 78 -5.40 5.14 -5.32
N VAL A 79 -4.19 5.05 -4.76
CA VAL A 79 -3.26 3.93 -4.99
C VAL A 79 -3.02 3.21 -3.69
N VAL A 80 -3.18 1.88 -3.69
CA VAL A 80 -2.82 1.03 -2.56
C VAL A 80 -1.73 0.07 -2.99
N VAL A 81 -0.60 0.07 -2.27
CA VAL A 81 0.50 -0.86 -2.51
C VAL A 81 0.59 -1.86 -1.36
N ALA A 82 0.73 -3.13 -1.70
CA ALA A 82 0.67 -4.23 -0.74
C ALA A 82 1.66 -5.34 -1.07
N SER A 83 2.00 -6.15 -0.06
CA SER A 83 2.69 -7.42 -0.29
C SER A 83 1.77 -8.42 -1.00
N ASN A 84 2.32 -9.50 -1.56
CA ASN A 84 1.57 -10.49 -2.34
C ASN A 84 0.23 -10.92 -1.67
N LEU A 85 0.30 -11.44 -0.43
CA LEU A 85 -0.89 -11.91 0.29
C LEU A 85 -1.86 -10.78 0.66
N PHE A 86 -1.36 -9.60 1.02
CA PHE A 86 -2.23 -8.46 1.38
C PHE A 86 -2.92 -7.89 0.13
N GLY A 87 -2.23 -7.90 -1.01
CA GLY A 87 -2.80 -7.52 -2.29
C GLY A 87 -3.95 -8.42 -2.70
N ASP A 88 -3.76 -9.74 -2.60
CA ASP A 88 -4.78 -10.77 -2.88
C ASP A 88 -6.08 -10.53 -2.10
N ILE A 89 -5.97 -10.35 -0.78
CA ILE A 89 -7.14 -10.07 0.08
C ILE A 89 -7.82 -8.74 -0.31
N LEU A 90 -7.04 -7.68 -0.50
CA LEU A 90 -7.59 -6.35 -0.80
C LEU A 90 -8.21 -6.27 -2.19
N SER A 91 -7.67 -7.02 -3.17
CA SER A 91 -8.19 -7.05 -4.53
C SER A 91 -9.50 -7.79 -4.66
N ASP A 92 -9.80 -8.72 -3.74
CA ASP A 92 -11.13 -9.36 -3.66
C ASP A 92 -12.11 -8.53 -2.82
N LEU A 93 -11.61 -7.89 -1.74
CA LEU A 93 -12.45 -7.05 -0.88
C LEU A 93 -12.94 -5.79 -1.61
N GLY A 94 -12.10 -5.13 -2.41
CA GLY A 94 -12.46 -3.92 -3.13
C GLY A 94 -13.71 -4.09 -4.02
N PRO A 95 -13.72 -5.06 -4.96
CA PRO A 95 -14.87 -5.39 -5.77
C PRO A 95 -16.12 -5.74 -4.95
N ALA A 96 -15.96 -6.54 -3.88
CA ALA A 96 -17.05 -6.88 -2.97
C ALA A 96 -17.71 -5.64 -2.32
N CYS A 97 -16.94 -4.60 -2.01
CA CYS A 97 -17.50 -3.32 -1.53
C CYS A 97 -18.25 -2.52 -2.61
N THR A 98 -17.99 -2.79 -3.89
CA THR A 98 -18.66 -2.13 -5.03
C THR A 98 -19.85 -2.93 -5.60
N GLY A 99 -20.08 -4.14 -5.08
CA GLY A 99 -21.27 -4.96 -5.38
C GLY A 99 -21.07 -6.07 -6.41
N THR A 100 -19.83 -6.38 -6.83
CA THR A 100 -19.52 -7.50 -7.73
C THR A 100 -18.19 -8.12 -7.40
#